data_AF-A0A484LAK8-F1
#
_entry.id   AF-A0A484LAK8-F1
#
_cell.length_a   1.000
_cell.length_b   1.000
_cell.length_c   1.000
_cell.angle_alpha   90.00
_cell.angle_beta   90.00
_cell.angle_gamma   90.00
#
_symmetry.space_group_name_H-M   'P 1'
#
loop_
_entity.id
_entity.type
_entity.pdbx_description
1 polymer ?
#
loop_
_entity_poly.entity_id
_entity_poly.type
_entity_poly.pdbx_seq_one_letter_code
_entity_poly.pdbx_strand_id
1 'polypeptide(L)'
;MDKVSFTDQNKTLVSRLMSDIHFCIALVEHNPDLLLAFSNTINQHKEALIDKLQDGKLSSVTSSVFENFCGTSAPSEVRVLPPVQVSTKGSGKRIKGGKEVRIEESKKTKRLCRTCKEYGFHDSRNCPMNHEK
;
A
#
# COMPACT_ATOMS: atom_id res chain seq x y z
N MET A 1 39.77 15.02 16.92
CA MET A 1 40.50 14.37 15.81
C MET A 1 39.54 14.32 14.64
N ASP A 2 39.79 15.19 13.68
CA ASP A 2 38.76 15.97 13.02
C ASP A 2 38.29 15.36 11.70
N LYS A 3 36.96 15.24 11.56
CA LYS A 3 36.24 14.72 10.39
C LYS A 3 36.65 15.39 9.07
N VAL A 4 37.15 16.63 9.15
CA VAL A 4 37.65 17.45 8.05
C VAL A 4 38.95 16.92 7.44
N SER A 5 39.87 16.39 8.26
CA SER A 5 41.15 15.84 7.79
C SER A 5 40.97 14.50 7.04
N PHE A 6 40.04 13.66 7.51
CA PHE A 6 39.72 12.38 6.87
C PHE A 6 39.09 12.56 5.47
N THR A 7 38.21 13.56 5.32
CA THR A 7 37.61 13.88 4.02
C THR A 7 38.61 14.39 2.99
N ASP A 8 39.69 15.02 3.43
CA ASP A 8 40.74 15.55 2.55
C ASP A 8 41.67 14.42 2.04
N GLN A 9 42.02 13.48 2.90
CA GLN A 9 42.79 12.28 2.53
C GLN A 9 42.05 11.40 1.51
N ASN A 10 40.74 11.24 1.66
CA ASN A 10 39.97 10.47 0.68
C ASN A 10 39.94 11.15 -0.69
N LYS A 11 39.89 12.48 -0.74
CA LYS A 11 39.93 13.22 -2.01
C LYS A 11 41.25 13.03 -2.74
N THR A 12 42.38 13.11 -2.03
CA THR A 12 43.70 12.92 -2.65
C THR A 12 43.89 11.49 -3.17
N LEU A 13 43.39 10.49 -2.43
CA LEU A 13 43.38 9.09 -2.89
C LEU A 13 42.55 8.90 -4.16
N VAL A 14 41.34 9.48 -4.21
CA VAL A 14 40.48 9.41 -5.40
C VAL A 14 41.14 10.07 -6.60
N SER A 15 41.73 11.26 -6.42
CA SER A 15 42.44 11.95 -7.49
C SER A 15 43.60 11.12 -8.04
N ARG A 16 44.40 10.51 -7.17
CA ARG A 16 45.51 9.62 -7.57
C ARG A 16 45.01 8.41 -8.34
N LEU A 17 43.98 7.74 -7.83
CA LEU A 17 43.36 6.58 -8.49
C LEU A 17 42.85 6.93 -9.90
N MET A 18 42.20 8.08 -10.05
CA MET A 18 41.75 8.53 -11.37
C MET A 18 42.92 8.78 -12.31
N SER A 19 44.00 9.41 -11.86
CA SER A 19 45.21 9.60 -12.67
C SER A 19 45.81 8.26 -13.12
N ASP A 20 45.92 7.29 -12.22
CA ASP A 20 46.48 5.97 -12.54
C ASP A 20 45.61 5.22 -13.56
N ILE A 21 44.27 5.27 -13.41
CA ILE A 21 43.34 4.66 -14.37
C ILE A 21 43.44 5.34 -15.74
N HIS A 22 43.46 6.67 -15.80
CA HIS A 22 43.60 7.39 -17.07
C HIS A 22 44.93 7.08 -17.75
N PHE A 23 46.01 6.95 -16.98
CA PHE A 23 47.31 6.54 -17.52
C PHE A 23 47.26 5.13 -18.12
N CYS A 24 46.65 4.17 -17.42
CA CYS A 24 46.44 2.82 -17.95
C CYS A 24 45.64 2.82 -19.25
N ILE A 25 44.59 3.63 -19.35
CA ILE A 25 43.79 3.78 -20.58
C ILE A 25 44.69 4.27 -21.72
N ALA A 26 45.47 5.33 -21.51
CA ALA A 26 46.37 5.87 -22.52
C ALA A 26 47.42 4.84 -23.00
N LEU A 27 47.85 3.92 -22.13
CA LEU A 27 48.78 2.85 -22.52
C LEU A 27 48.13 1.78 -23.41
N VAL A 28 46.85 1.49 -23.22
CA VAL A 28 46.16 0.39 -23.92
C VAL A 28 45.25 0.86 -25.07
N GLU A 29 45.01 2.17 -25.21
CA GLU A 29 44.04 2.77 -26.14
C GLU A 29 44.22 2.33 -27.60
N HIS A 30 45.46 2.14 -28.05
CA HIS A 30 45.78 1.75 -29.42
C HIS A 30 45.79 0.23 -29.68
N ASN A 31 45.52 -0.58 -28.66
CA ASN A 31 45.47 -2.04 -28.77
C ASN A 31 44.08 -2.55 -28.33
N PRO A 32 43.17 -2.89 -29.27
CA PRO A 32 41.79 -3.22 -28.93
C PRO A 32 41.67 -4.44 -28.00
N ASP A 33 42.53 -5.44 -28.17
CA ASP A 33 42.53 -6.64 -27.32
C ASP A 33 42.92 -6.32 -25.87
N LEU A 34 43.92 -5.44 -25.68
CA LEU A 34 44.35 -4.99 -24.36
C LEU A 34 43.33 -4.06 -23.71
N LEU A 35 42.70 -3.18 -24.50
CA LEU A 35 41.64 -2.30 -24.04
C LEU A 35 40.41 -3.12 -23.58
N LEU A 36 40.05 -4.18 -24.32
CA LEU A 36 38.98 -5.10 -23.95
C LEU A 36 39.34 -5.87 -22.67
N ALA A 37 40.57 -6.38 -22.55
CA ALA A 37 41.04 -7.06 -21.35
C ALA A 37 41.02 -6.14 -20.11
N PHE A 38 41.44 -4.88 -20.28
CA PHE A 38 41.40 -3.88 -19.22
C PHE A 38 39.95 -3.56 -18.80
N SER A 39 39.05 -3.36 -19.78
CA SER A 39 37.62 -3.15 -19.53
C SER A 39 36.98 -4.30 -18.74
N ASN A 40 37.28 -5.54 -19.11
CA ASN A 40 36.80 -6.73 -18.39
C ASN A 40 37.31 -6.77 -16.95
N THR A 41 38.57 -6.42 -16.73
CA THR A 41 39.19 -6.36 -15.40
C THR A 41 38.49 -5.31 -14.52
N ILE A 42 38.25 -4.11 -15.04
CA ILE A 42 37.52 -3.05 -14.33
C ILE A 42 36.09 -3.49 -14.00
N ASN A 43 35.39 -4.12 -14.95
CA ASN A 43 34.04 -4.63 -14.71
C ASN A 43 34.03 -5.71 -13.63
N GLN A 44 34.99 -6.65 -13.65
CA GLN A 44 35.10 -7.69 -12.64
C GLN A 44 35.33 -7.10 -11.24
N HIS A 45 36.21 -6.09 -11.11
CA HIS A 45 36.41 -5.39 -9.85
C HIS A 45 35.16 -4.62 -9.39
N LYS A 46 34.43 -4.01 -10.33
CA LYS A 46 33.18 -3.31 -10.05
C LYS A 46 32.12 -4.26 -9.49
N GLU A 47 31.89 -5.42 -10.12
CA GLU A 47 30.93 -6.41 -9.63
C GLU A 47 31.35 -6.95 -8.24
N ALA A 48 32.63 -7.27 -8.04
CA ALA A 48 33.12 -7.74 -6.73
C ALA A 48 32.97 -6.69 -5.61
N LEU A 49 33.06 -5.39 -5.93
CA LEU A 49 32.80 -4.31 -4.96
C LEU A 49 31.31 -4.16 -4.67
N ILE A 50 30.47 -4.31 -5.70
CA ILE A 50 29.02 -4.33 -5.54
C ILE A 50 28.65 -5.48 -4.61
N ASP A 51 29.06 -6.72 -4.89
CA ASP A 51 28.76 -7.89 -4.05
C ASP A 51 29.15 -7.68 -2.59
N LYS A 52 30.37 -7.17 -2.33
CA LYS A 52 30.84 -6.87 -0.95
C LYS A 52 30.02 -5.80 -0.24
N LEU A 53 29.53 -4.80 -0.98
CA LEU A 53 28.66 -3.75 -0.44
C LEU A 53 27.22 -4.24 -0.27
N GLN A 54 26.78 -5.17 -1.11
CA GLN A 54 25.45 -5.75 -1.11
C GLN A 54 25.28 -6.77 0.02
N ASP A 55 26.29 -7.60 0.29
CA ASP A 55 26.38 -8.52 1.44
C ASP A 55 26.22 -7.78 2.79
N GLY A 56 26.54 -6.48 2.83
CA GLY A 56 26.38 -5.65 4.02
C GLY A 56 25.13 -4.77 4.06
N LYS A 57 24.38 -4.59 2.95
CA LYS A 57 23.50 -3.42 2.84
C LYS A 57 22.23 -3.50 2.00
N LEU A 58 22.01 -4.55 1.19
CA LEU A 58 20.89 -4.52 0.24
C LEU A 58 19.49 -4.68 0.82
N SER A 59 19.28 -5.37 1.93
CA SER A 59 17.94 -5.42 2.53
C SER A 59 17.66 -4.20 3.43
N SER A 60 18.72 -3.54 3.92
CA SER A 60 18.60 -2.55 4.98
C SER A 60 18.34 -1.12 4.48
N VAL A 61 19.01 -0.66 3.41
CA VAL A 61 18.90 0.76 3.02
C VAL A 61 17.56 1.09 2.41
N THR A 62 17.09 0.31 1.46
CA THR A 62 15.80 0.58 0.82
C THR A 62 14.68 0.43 1.84
N SER A 63 14.68 -0.65 2.63
CA SER A 63 13.72 -0.83 3.72
C SER A 63 13.78 0.32 4.71
N SER A 64 14.95 0.72 5.20
CA SER A 64 15.08 1.83 6.17
C SER A 64 14.62 3.18 5.61
N VAL A 65 14.80 3.46 4.32
CA VAL A 65 14.27 4.69 3.69
C VAL A 65 12.74 4.67 3.69
N PHE A 66 12.13 3.53 3.34
CA PHE A 66 10.67 3.38 3.37
C PHE A 66 10.12 3.41 4.80
N GLU A 67 10.77 2.77 5.76
CA GLU A 67 10.36 2.76 7.16
C GLU A 67 10.47 4.15 7.80
N ASN A 68 11.52 4.90 7.48
CA ASN A 68 11.67 6.29 7.92
C ASN A 68 10.62 7.21 7.29
N PHE A 69 10.27 6.99 6.02
CA PHE A 69 9.24 7.77 5.35
C PHE A 69 7.83 7.46 5.86
N CYS A 70 7.50 6.18 6.02
CA CYS A 70 6.20 5.71 6.51
C CYS A 70 6.06 5.76 8.04
N GLY A 71 7.16 5.99 8.77
CA GLY A 71 7.22 6.02 10.24
C GLY A 71 6.97 4.68 10.92
N THR A 72 6.93 3.58 10.16
CA THR A 72 6.59 2.24 10.65
C THR A 72 7.39 1.18 9.89
N SER A 73 7.79 0.12 10.59
CA SER A 73 8.47 -1.02 9.96
C SER A 73 7.52 -1.85 9.13
N ALA A 74 8.02 -2.48 8.07
CA ALA A 74 7.21 -3.41 7.29
C ALA A 74 6.76 -4.60 8.17
N PRO A 75 5.48 -5.02 8.11
CA PRO A 75 5.02 -6.20 8.85
C PRO A 75 5.65 -7.48 8.31
N SER A 76 5.97 -8.43 9.20
CA SER A 76 6.62 -9.70 8.84
C SER A 76 5.75 -10.63 7.98
N GLU A 77 4.42 -10.45 8.02
CA GLU A 77 3.45 -11.19 7.21
C GLU A 77 2.41 -10.21 6.66
N VAL A 78 2.20 -10.22 5.34
CA VAL A 78 1.15 -9.44 4.66
C VAL A 78 0.06 -10.39 4.19
N ARG A 79 -1.13 -10.30 4.79
CA ARG A 79 -2.32 -11.02 4.33
C ARG A 79 -3.17 -10.13 3.43
N VAL A 80 -3.11 -10.38 2.13
CA VAL A 80 -3.99 -9.74 1.14
C VAL A 80 -5.29 -10.52 1.10
N LEU A 81 -6.35 -9.96 1.69
CA LEU A 81 -7.69 -10.53 1.59
C LEU A 81 -8.38 -10.00 0.33
N PRO A 82 -9.25 -10.80 -0.33
CA PRO A 82 -10.13 -10.28 -1.36
C PRO A 82 -10.93 -9.08 -0.85
N PRO A 83 -11.19 -8.06 -1.67
CA PRO A 83 -12.04 -6.95 -1.27
C PRO A 83 -13.40 -7.50 -0.81
N VAL A 84 -13.91 -6.94 0.28
CA VAL A 84 -15.22 -7.33 0.82
C VAL A 84 -16.25 -7.18 -0.30
N GLN A 85 -16.94 -8.26 -0.64
CA GLN A 85 -18.02 -8.23 -1.60
C GLN A 85 -19.11 -7.30 -1.08
N VAL A 86 -19.19 -6.10 -1.65
CA VAL A 86 -20.25 -5.13 -1.34
C VAL A 86 -21.45 -5.39 -2.22
N SER A 87 -22.59 -5.73 -1.62
CA SER A 87 -23.86 -5.85 -2.34
C SER A 87 -24.42 -4.45 -2.65
N THR A 88 -24.01 -3.88 -3.78
CA THR A 88 -24.50 -2.56 -4.24
C THR A 88 -25.95 -2.60 -4.72
N LYS A 89 -26.52 -3.79 -4.98
CA LYS A 89 -27.89 -3.97 -5.48
C LYS A 89 -28.94 -4.06 -4.36
N GLY A 90 -28.90 -3.17 -3.36
CA GLY A 90 -29.92 -3.08 -2.29
C GLY A 90 -30.31 -4.44 -1.69
N SER A 91 -31.51 -4.57 -1.14
CA SER A 91 -31.99 -5.85 -0.58
C SER A 91 -32.32 -6.92 -1.63
N GLY A 92 -32.08 -6.65 -2.93
CA GLY A 92 -32.59 -7.46 -4.05
C GLY A 92 -34.12 -7.52 -4.15
N LYS A 93 -34.87 -6.96 -3.19
CA LYS A 93 -36.32 -6.94 -3.18
C LYS A 93 -36.84 -5.76 -3.98
N ARG A 94 -37.86 -6.02 -4.80
CA ARG A 94 -38.58 -4.99 -5.53
C ARG A 94 -39.26 -4.03 -4.54
N ILE A 95 -39.05 -2.73 -4.72
CA ILE A 95 -39.80 -1.68 -3.99
C ILE A 95 -41.25 -1.71 -4.48
N LYS A 96 -42.20 -1.82 -3.56
CA LYS A 96 -43.64 -1.83 -3.89
C LYS A 96 -44.11 -0.40 -4.16
N GLY A 97 -44.92 -0.23 -5.21
CA GLY A 97 -45.57 1.05 -5.50
C GLY A 97 -46.72 1.34 -4.52
N GLY A 98 -47.13 2.61 -4.41
CA GLY A 98 -48.19 3.01 -3.47
C GLY A 98 -49.53 2.28 -3.67
N LYS A 99 -49.87 1.92 -4.92
CA LYS A 99 -51.06 1.10 -5.21
C LYS A 99 -50.95 -0.31 -4.60
N GLU A 100 -49.78 -0.93 -4.69
CA GLU A 100 -49.56 -2.29 -4.18
C GLU A 100 -49.59 -2.32 -2.65
N VAL A 101 -48.99 -1.32 -2.01
CA VAL A 101 -49.04 -1.15 -0.56
C VAL A 101 -50.49 -1.02 -0.08
N ARG A 102 -51.29 -0.16 -0.71
CA ARG A 102 -52.71 0.02 -0.37
C ARG A 102 -53.53 -1.26 -0.54
N ILE A 103 -53.25 -2.06 -1.58
CA ILE A 103 -53.93 -3.35 -1.81
C ILE A 103 -53.56 -4.38 -0.75
N GLU A 104 -52.32 -4.41 -0.29
CA GLU A 104 -51.93 -5.32 0.81
C GLU A 104 -52.52 -4.89 2.14
N GLU A 105 -52.60 -3.58 2.39
CA GLU A 105 -53.25 -3.05 3.59
C GLU A 105 -54.75 -3.34 3.61
N SER A 106 -55.44 -3.27 2.47
CA SER A 106 -56.86 -3.59 2.39
C SER A 106 -57.16 -5.08 2.61
N LYS A 107 -56.19 -5.97 2.40
CA LYS A 107 -56.31 -7.41 2.71
C LYS A 107 -56.15 -7.73 4.19
N LYS A 108 -55.64 -6.81 5.01
CA LYS A 108 -55.48 -7.05 6.45
C LYS A 108 -56.86 -7.14 7.09
N THR A 109 -57.08 -8.11 7.97
CA THR A 109 -58.34 -8.24 8.71
C THR A 109 -58.39 -7.27 9.88
N LYS A 110 -59.60 -6.87 10.29
CA LYS A 110 -59.78 -6.15 11.55
C LYS A 110 -59.30 -7.02 12.71
N ARG A 111 -58.67 -6.41 13.70
CA ARG A 111 -58.20 -7.06 14.92
C ARG A 111 -58.62 -6.26 16.15
N LEU A 112 -58.75 -6.95 17.28
CA LEU A 112 -59.10 -6.33 18.55
C LEU A 112 -57.92 -5.52 19.09
N CYS A 113 -58.13 -4.23 19.34
CA CYS A 113 -57.15 -3.36 19.98
C CYS A 113 -57.20 -3.54 21.50
N ARG A 114 -56.04 -3.75 22.15
CA ARG A 114 -56.00 -3.92 23.63
C ARG A 114 -56.21 -2.61 24.39
N THR A 115 -55.98 -1.45 23.77
CA THR A 115 -56.11 -0.13 24.40
C THR A 115 -57.56 0.33 24.44
N CYS A 116 -58.23 0.40 23.28
CA CYS A 116 -59.62 0.87 23.18
C CYS A 116 -60.66 -0.27 23.19
N LYS A 117 -60.23 -1.54 23.15
CA LYS A 117 -61.09 -2.74 23.11
C LYS A 117 -62.03 -2.83 21.89
N GLU A 118 -61.75 -2.07 20.83
CA GLU A 118 -62.52 -2.09 19.59
C GLU A 118 -61.82 -2.90 18.48
N TYR A 119 -62.61 -3.46 17.55
CA TYR A 119 -62.09 -4.12 16.35
C TYR A 119 -61.82 -3.11 15.24
N GLY A 120 -60.55 -2.97 14.85
CA GLY A 120 -60.15 -2.01 13.82
C GLY A 120 -58.91 -2.45 13.03
N PHE A 121 -58.44 -1.56 12.16
CA PHE A 121 -57.18 -1.73 11.40
C PHE A 121 -55.96 -1.21 12.18
N HIS A 122 -56.08 -1.02 13.49
CA HIS A 122 -55.06 -0.49 14.39
C HIS A 122 -54.73 -1.52 15.49
N ASP A 123 -53.61 -1.38 16.19
CA ASP A 123 -53.32 -2.09 17.44
C ASP A 123 -53.13 -1.11 18.60
N SER A 124 -52.78 -1.62 19.77
CA SER A 124 -52.56 -0.79 20.97
C SER A 124 -51.47 0.27 20.80
N ARG A 125 -50.55 0.12 19.83
CA ARG A 125 -49.45 1.06 19.60
C ARG A 125 -49.87 2.24 18.73
N ASN A 126 -50.70 2.01 17.71
CA ASN A 126 -51.26 3.09 16.87
C ASN A 126 -52.74 3.38 17.17
N CYS A 127 -53.19 3.06 18.38
CA CYS A 127 -54.56 3.31 18.79
C CYS A 127 -54.84 4.82 18.74
N PRO A 128 -55.95 5.29 18.14
CA PRO A 128 -56.26 6.71 18.02
C PRO A 128 -56.35 7.41 19.40
N MET A 129 -56.86 6.71 20.43
CA MET A 129 -56.87 7.19 21.81
C MET A 129 -55.47 7.52 22.39
N ASN A 130 -54.38 7.05 21.77
CA ASN A 130 -53.03 7.39 22.22
C ASN A 130 -52.61 8.81 21.82
N HIS A 131 -53.26 9.40 20.80
CA HIS A 131 -52.94 10.73 20.27
C HIS A 131 -53.93 11.82 20.74
N GLU A 132 -54.96 11.44 21.50
CA GLU A 132 -55.95 12.35 22.08
C GLU A 132 -55.52 12.89 23.47
N LYS A 133 -54.22 13.08 23.69
CA LYS A 133 -53.67 13.75 24.87
C LYS A 133 -53.19 15.15 24.55
#